data_AF-A0A847TQL0-F1
#
_entry.id   AF-A0A847TQL0-F1
#
_cell.length_a   1.000
_cell.length_b   1.000
_cell.length_c   1.000
_cell.angle_alpha   90.00
_cell.angle_beta   90.00
_cell.angle_gamma   90.00
#
_symmetry.space_group_name_H-M   'P 1'
#
loop_
_entity.id
_entity.type
_entity.pdbx_description
1 polymer ?
#
loop_
_entity_poly.entity_id
_entity_poly.type
_entity_poly.pdbx_seq_one_letter_code
_entity_poly.pdbx_strand_id
1 'polypeptide(L)'
;MLLAGCGGSTVSGAVVSNDTPLSIAFEHAIQGTPSGTRLLVDVTAENTGSEPVTPDGEVPKLSCTFLDGAGRTLHRSGVQPVEPIAAGDSVAFQFQLGTQVSDVTRYELVGELVQEQD
;
A
#
# COMPACT_ATOMS: atom_id res chain seq x y z
N MET A 1 15.35 -2.10 26.97
CA MET A 1 15.66 -1.54 25.64
C MET A 1 14.44 -0.76 25.19
N LEU A 2 14.46 0.58 25.28
CA LEU A 2 13.47 1.43 24.61
C LEU A 2 14.03 1.72 23.22
N LEU A 3 13.42 1.20 22.17
CA LEU A 3 13.63 1.70 20.82
C LEU A 3 12.96 3.07 20.75
N ALA A 4 13.78 4.10 20.54
CA ALA A 4 13.36 5.47 20.42
C ALA A 4 12.39 5.61 19.24
N GLY A 5 11.12 5.89 19.54
CA GLY A 5 10.20 6.47 18.58
C GLY A 5 10.67 7.89 18.29
N CYS A 6 11.53 8.05 17.28
CA CYS A 6 11.86 9.35 16.74
C CYS A 6 10.59 9.94 16.10
N GLY A 7 10.00 10.93 16.77
CA GLY A 7 8.96 11.76 16.19
C GLY A 7 9.49 12.49 14.95
N GLY A 8 8.79 12.32 13.83
CA GLY A 8 9.07 13.03 12.59
C GLY A 8 7.96 12.73 11.60
N SER A 9 7.02 13.67 11.45
CA SER A 9 5.82 13.62 10.60
C SER A 9 4.82 12.51 10.97
N THR A 10 3.68 12.91 11.55
CA THR A 10 2.56 12.03 11.92
C THR A 10 1.79 11.58 10.67
N VAL A 11 2.46 10.96 9.71
CA VAL A 11 1.79 10.39 8.54
C VAL A 11 0.90 9.26 9.03
N SER A 12 -0.41 9.39 8.78
CA SER A 12 -1.38 8.36 9.13
C SER A 12 -1.65 7.44 7.95
N GLY A 13 -1.90 6.16 8.21
CA GLY A 13 -2.20 5.15 7.20
C GLY A 13 -3.47 4.39 7.55
N ALA A 14 -4.28 4.08 6.55
CA ALA A 14 -5.45 3.22 6.75
C ALA A 14 -5.83 2.47 5.47
N VAL A 15 -6.37 1.27 5.62
CA VAL A 15 -7.16 0.61 4.58
C VAL A 15 -8.56 1.21 4.62
N VAL A 16 -9.00 1.85 3.54
CA VAL A 16 -10.30 2.55 3.49
C VAL A 16 -11.38 1.78 2.75
N SER A 17 -10.99 0.88 1.84
CA SER A 17 -11.87 -0.13 1.24
C SER A 17 -11.05 -1.36 0.89
N ASN A 18 -11.68 -2.53 0.96
CA ASN A 18 -11.07 -3.77 0.54
C ASN A 18 -12.14 -4.77 0.12
N ASP A 19 -12.35 -4.87 -1.19
CA ASP A 19 -13.33 -5.75 -1.81
C ASP A 19 -12.69 -7.08 -2.28
N THR A 20 -11.43 -7.31 -1.92
CA THR A 20 -10.65 -8.51 -2.31
C THR A 20 -10.64 -9.56 -1.19
N PRO A 21 -10.34 -10.84 -1.48
CA PRO A 21 -10.12 -11.85 -0.44
C PRO A 21 -8.81 -11.69 0.36
N LEU A 22 -8.05 -10.61 0.10
CA LEU A 22 -6.76 -10.37 0.72
C LEU A 22 -6.92 -9.61 2.04
N SER A 23 -6.30 -10.09 3.12
CA SER A 23 -6.08 -9.27 4.32
C SER A 23 -4.86 -8.39 4.11
N ILE A 24 -4.98 -7.09 4.40
CA ILE A 24 -3.94 -6.09 4.12
C ILE A 24 -3.33 -5.63 5.44
N ALA A 25 -2.06 -5.97 5.66
CA ALA A 25 -1.20 -5.39 6.70
C ALA A 25 -0.24 -4.38 6.06
N PHE A 26 0.15 -3.35 6.79
CA PHE A 26 1.05 -2.33 6.27
C PHE A 26 1.89 -1.67 7.35
N GLU A 27 3.08 -1.25 6.94
CA GLU A 27 4.00 -0.41 7.70
C GLU A 27 4.47 0.74 6.80
N HIS A 28 4.98 1.82 7.39
CA HIS A 28 5.58 2.89 6.61
C HIS A 28 6.89 3.36 7.20
N ALA A 29 7.77 3.86 6.33
CA ALA A 29 9.04 4.42 6.70
C ALA A 29 9.30 5.72 5.93
N ILE A 30 9.85 6.71 6.61
CA ILE A 30 10.36 7.93 5.98
C ILE A 30 11.86 7.74 5.77
N GLN A 31 12.29 7.78 4.51
CA GLN A 31 13.69 7.60 4.15
C GLN A 31 14.27 8.89 3.58
N GLY A 32 15.41 9.33 4.12
CA GLY A 32 16.20 10.40 3.53
C GLY A 32 16.94 9.92 2.28
N THR A 33 16.89 10.73 1.21
CA THR A 33 17.63 10.54 -0.04
C THR A 33 18.41 11.83 -0.37
N PRO A 34 19.42 11.79 -1.25
CA PRO A 34 20.14 13.00 -1.67
C PRO A 34 19.24 14.09 -2.27
N SER A 35 18.08 13.71 -2.81
CA SER A 35 17.12 14.63 -3.44
C SER A 35 15.98 15.08 -2.52
N GLY A 36 15.96 14.64 -1.25
CA GLY A 36 14.89 14.94 -0.28
C GLY A 36 14.46 13.71 0.52
N THR A 37 13.38 13.82 1.28
CA THR A 37 12.75 12.68 1.97
C THR A 37 11.73 11.99 1.05
N ARG A 38 11.63 10.66 1.14
CA ARG A 38 10.59 9.84 0.51
C ARG A 38 9.82 9.04 1.55
N LEU A 39 8.54 8.80 1.29
CA LEU A 39 7.69 7.93 2.10
C LEU A 39 7.57 6.59 1.39
N LEU A 40 7.92 5.53 2.10
CA LEU A 40 7.74 4.15 1.68
C LEU A 40 6.60 3.55 2.49
N VAL A 41 5.67 2.87 1.83
CA VAL A 41 4.60 2.10 2.44
C VAL A 41 4.77 0.66 2.00
N ASP A 42 5.20 -0.18 2.93
CA ASP A 42 5.33 -1.62 2.74
C ASP A 42 4.00 -2.27 3.10
N VAL A 43 3.48 -3.09 2.19
CA VAL A 43 2.18 -3.74 2.30
C VAL A 43 2.38 -5.23 2.21
N THR A 44 1.84 -5.97 3.17
CA THR A 44 1.74 -7.43 3.12
C THR A 44 0.28 -7.78 2.88
N ALA A 45 0.00 -8.48 1.79
CA ALA A 45 -1.32 -8.99 1.46
C ALA A 45 -1.35 -10.50 1.63
N GLU A 46 -2.21 -10.98 2.52
CA GLU A 46 -2.42 -12.41 2.80
C GLU A 46 -3.72 -12.88 2.16
N ASN A 47 -3.70 -13.96 1.40
CA ASN A 47 -4.93 -14.56 0.90
C ASN A 47 -5.64 -15.33 2.01
N THR A 48 -6.70 -14.73 2.56
CA THR A 48 -7.52 -15.33 3.63
C THR A 48 -8.71 -16.13 3.08
N GLY A 49 -8.86 -16.19 1.76
CA GLY A 49 -9.86 -17.00 1.08
C GLY A 49 -9.52 -18.49 1.10
N SER A 50 -10.47 -19.31 0.64
CA SER A 50 -10.29 -20.76 0.49
C SER A 50 -9.68 -21.18 -0.85
N GLU A 51 -9.61 -20.26 -1.82
CA GLU A 51 -9.14 -20.53 -3.18
C GLU A 51 -7.92 -19.67 -3.50
N PRO A 52 -7.02 -20.13 -4.38
CA PRO A 52 -5.92 -19.31 -4.86
C PRO A 52 -6.44 -18.06 -5.58
N VAL A 53 -5.82 -16.93 -5.32
CA VAL A 53 -5.99 -15.72 -6.12
C VAL A 53 -5.12 -15.86 -7.36
N THR A 54 -5.73 -15.90 -8.53
CA THR A 54 -5.00 -15.99 -9.81
C THR A 54 -4.89 -14.61 -10.46
N PRO A 55 -3.80 -14.37 -11.23
CA PRO A 55 -3.69 -13.17 -12.06
C PRO A 55 -4.58 -13.23 -13.30
N ASP A 56 -5.18 -14.38 -13.63
CA ASP A 56 -6.13 -14.49 -14.74
C ASP A 56 -7.55 -14.10 -14.30
N GLY A 57 -8.23 -13.25 -15.10
CA GLY A 57 -9.63 -12.90 -14.91
C GLY A 57 -9.86 -11.70 -13.98
N GLU A 58 -10.50 -11.94 -12.83
CA GLU A 58 -10.78 -10.88 -11.84
C GLU A 58 -9.63 -10.80 -10.82
N VAL A 59 -8.73 -9.84 -11.04
CA VAL A 59 -7.45 -9.73 -10.33
C VAL A 59 -7.57 -8.70 -9.22
N PRO A 60 -7.10 -8.99 -7.99
CA PRO A 60 -7.02 -7.98 -6.96
C PRO A 60 -5.94 -6.96 -7.31
N LYS A 61 -6.35 -5.70 -7.32
CA LYS A 61 -5.48 -4.54 -7.43
C LYS A 61 -5.41 -3.84 -6.10
N LEU A 62 -4.20 -3.69 -5.58
CA LEU A 62 -3.93 -2.87 -4.41
C LEU A 62 -3.50 -1.48 -4.87
N SER A 63 -4.17 -0.45 -4.37
CA SER A 63 -3.83 0.95 -4.63
C SER A 63 -3.45 1.65 -3.34
N CYS A 64 -2.43 2.52 -3.42
CA CYS A 64 -2.07 3.46 -2.37
C CYS A 64 -2.23 4.89 -2.89
N THR A 65 -2.99 5.70 -2.15
CA THR A 65 -3.20 7.13 -2.43
C THR A 65 -2.56 7.95 -1.33
N PHE A 66 -1.61 8.82 -1.67
CA PHE A 66 -0.98 9.76 -0.76
C PHE A 66 -1.72 11.10 -0.80
N LEU A 67 -2.06 11.63 0.38
CA LEU A 67 -2.91 12.80 0.57
C LEU A 67 -2.20 13.90 1.36
N ASP A 68 -2.47 15.15 1.00
CA ASP A 68 -2.06 16.32 1.78
C ASP A 68 -3.01 16.60 2.97
N GLY A 69 -2.70 17.62 3.76
CA GLY A 69 -3.50 18.01 4.94
C GLY A 69 -4.92 18.50 4.63
N ALA A 70 -5.23 18.80 3.36
CA ALA A 70 -6.57 19.16 2.90
C ALA A 70 -7.32 17.95 2.28
N GLY A 71 -6.71 16.77 2.27
CA GLY A 71 -7.27 15.56 1.65
C GLY A 71 -7.15 15.54 0.13
N ARG A 72 -6.29 16.38 -0.47
CA ARG A 72 -6.04 16.36 -1.91
C ARG A 72 -5.03 15.27 -2.25
N THR A 73 -5.26 14.57 -3.35
CA THR A 73 -4.34 13.57 -3.88
C THR A 73 -3.05 14.20 -4.36
N LEU A 74 -1.95 13.81 -3.73
CA LEU A 74 -0.59 14.15 -4.16
C LEU A 74 -0.07 13.12 -5.16
N HIS A 75 -0.32 11.84 -4.88
CA HIS A 75 0.08 10.73 -5.73
C HIS A 75 -0.83 9.53 -5.52
N ARG A 76 -1.04 8.75 -6.58
CA ARG A 76 -1.72 7.46 -6.51
C ARG A 76 -0.95 6.44 -7.35
N SER A 77 -0.74 5.27 -6.78
CA SER A 77 -0.08 4.14 -7.42
C SER A 77 -0.89 2.88 -7.15
N GLY A 78 -0.93 1.96 -8.12
CA GLY A 78 -1.57 0.66 -7.97
C GLY A 78 -0.66 -0.46 -8.44
N VAL A 79 -0.81 -1.64 -7.84
CA VAL A 79 -0.07 -2.85 -8.16
C VAL A 79 -1.02 -4.04 -8.16
N GLN A 80 -0.73 -5.02 -9.01
CA GLN A 80 -1.41 -6.30 -9.08
C GLN A 80 -0.39 -7.41 -8.80
N PRO A 81 -0.80 -8.53 -8.20
CA PRO A 81 0.03 -9.71 -8.11
C PRO A 81 0.32 -10.24 -9.52
N VAL A 82 1.59 -10.55 -9.79
CA VAL A 82 2.04 -11.15 -11.06
C VAL A 82 2.09 -12.67 -11.00
N GLU A 83 2.04 -13.24 -9.80
CA GLU A 83 2.01 -14.67 -9.54
C GLU A 83 0.77 -15.00 -8.71
N PRO A 84 0.23 -16.23 -8.83
CA PRO A 84 -0.88 -16.67 -7.98
C PRO A 84 -0.52 -16.62 -6.50
N ILE A 85 -1.48 -16.21 -5.65
CA ILE A 85 -1.34 -16.23 -4.19
C ILE A 85 -2.19 -17.38 -3.65
N ALA A 86 -1.55 -18.46 -3.20
CA ALA A 86 -2.28 -19.60 -2.64
C ALA A 86 -3.04 -19.23 -1.37
N ALA A 87 -4.06 -20.00 -1.01
CA ALA A 87 -4.81 -19.80 0.22
C ALA A 87 -3.88 -19.93 1.45
N GLY A 88 -3.88 -18.91 2.31
CA GLY A 88 -3.01 -18.79 3.47
C GLY A 88 -1.62 -18.22 3.19
N ASP A 89 -1.25 -17.97 1.93
CA ASP A 89 0.03 -17.37 1.57
C ASP A 89 -0.05 -15.84 1.58
N SER A 90 1.12 -15.22 1.76
CA SER A 90 1.29 -13.76 1.78
C SER A 90 2.26 -13.29 0.69
N VAL A 91 1.99 -12.12 0.14
CA VAL A 91 2.86 -11.41 -0.81
C VAL A 91 3.13 -10.00 -0.32
N ALA A 92 4.32 -9.48 -0.62
CA ALA A 92 4.73 -8.13 -0.25
C ALA A 92 4.72 -7.18 -1.45
N PHE A 93 4.21 -5.98 -1.22
CA PHE A 93 4.20 -4.86 -2.17
C PHE A 93 4.80 -3.62 -1.52
N GLN A 94 5.38 -2.74 -2.33
CA GLN A 94 5.90 -1.46 -1.85
C GLN A 94 5.35 -0.32 -2.69
N PHE A 95 4.78 0.68 -2.02
CA PHE A 95 4.40 1.94 -2.62
C PHE A 95 5.37 3.03 -2.17
N GLN A 96 5.71 3.93 -3.09
CA GLN A 96 6.61 5.04 -2.79
C GLN A 96 6.02 6.36 -3.26
N LEU A 97 6.18 7.39 -2.44
CA LEU A 97 6.02 8.77 -2.88
C LEU A 97 7.36 9.30 -3.38
N GLY A 98 7.45 9.64 -4.66
CA GLY A 98 8.65 10.19 -5.28
C GLY A 98 8.90 11.68 -5.01
N THR A 99 7.98 12.38 -4.35
CA THR A 99 8.08 13.80 -4.00
C THR A 99 8.42 14.00 -2.52
N GLN A 100 8.67 15.25 -2.10
CA GLN A 100 9.00 15.57 -0.71
C GLN A 100 7.87 15.12 0.25
N VAL A 101 8.24 14.40 1.31
CA VAL A 101 7.29 13.89 2.33
C VAL A 101 6.61 15.00 3.13
N SER A 102 7.19 16.20 3.15
CA SER A 102 6.72 17.34 3.95
C SER A 102 5.25 17.72 3.68
N ASP A 103 4.73 17.39 2.50
CA ASP A 103 3.35 17.69 2.10
C ASP A 103 2.35 16.57 2.42
N VAL A 104 2.83 15.35 2.73
CA VAL A 104 1.96 14.21 3.04
C VAL A 104 1.57 14.20 4.50
N THR A 105 0.28 14.03 4.74
CA THR A 105 -0.28 13.84 6.09
C THR A 105 -0.95 12.48 6.28
N ARG A 106 -1.38 11.86 5.18
CA ARG A 106 -2.09 10.58 5.19
C ARG A 106 -1.85 9.78 3.92
N TYR A 107 -1.90 8.45 4.03
CA TYR A 107 -2.11 7.57 2.90
C TYR A 107 -3.31 6.64 3.11
N GLU A 108 -3.96 6.29 2.01
CA GLU A 108 -5.12 5.41 1.97
C GLU A 108 -4.84 4.21 1.07
N LEU A 109 -5.05 3.01 1.60
CA LEU A 109 -4.94 1.74 0.89
C LEU A 109 -6.32 1.26 0.47
N VAL A 110 -6.42 0.80 -0.77
CA VAL A 110 -7.64 0.22 -1.34
C VAL A 110 -7.29 -1.11 -1.99
N GLY A 111 -8.03 -2.17 -1.64
CA GLY A 111 -8.09 -3.40 -2.41
C GLY A 111 -9.35 -3.43 -3.25
N GLU A 112 -9.22 -3.57 -4.56
CA GLU A 112 -10.35 -3.67 -5.49
C GLU A 112 -10.14 -4.84 -6.46
N LEU A 113 -11.22 -5.52 -6.82
CA LEU A 113 -11.21 -6.54 -7.86
C LEU A 113 -11.38 -5.85 -9.22
N VAL A 114 -10.43 -6.06 -10.14
CA VAL A 114 -10.47 -5.48 -11.49
C VAL A 114 -10.42 -6.57 -12.53
N GLN A 115 -11.15 -6.38 -13.63
CA GLN A 115 -11.00 -7.26 -14.79
C GLN A 115 -9.66 -7.00 -15.45
N GLU A 116 -8.93 -8.07 -15.74
CA GLU A 116 -7.75 -8.00 -16.60
C GLU A 116 -8.17 -7.43 -17.97
N GLN A 117 -7.54 -6.32 -18.38
CA GLN A 117 -7.74 -5.78 -19.73
C GLN A 117 -6.72 -6.45 -20.66
N ASP A 118 -7.25 -7.29 -21.55
CA ASP A 118 -6.60 -7.95 -22.69
C ASP A 118 -5.68 -7.01 -23.51
#